data_AF-A0A7J3AZZ7-F1
#
_entry.id   AF-A0A7J3AZZ7-F1
#
_cell.length_a   1.000
_cell.length_b   1.000
_cell.length_c   1.000
_cell.angle_alpha   90.00
_cell.angle_beta   90.00
_cell.angle_gamma   90.00
#
_symmetry.space_group_name_H-M   'P 1'
#
loop_
_entity.id
_entity.type
_entity.pdbx_description
1 polymer ?
#
loop_
_entity_poly.entity_id
_entity_poly.type
_entity_poly.pdbx_seq_one_letter_code
_entity_poly.pdbx_strand_id
1 'polypeptide(L)' 'MRDSINRRKIEHIEIALSDDIDLSNNCRWFDFVRLIHNALPDSSFEETQLNWSFLGYELEAPLLIEGMTGGHE' A
#
# COMPACT_ATOMS: atom_id res chain seq x y z
N MET A 1 -5.07 -5.74 31.86
CA MET A 1 -4.87 -4.52 31.03
C MET A 1 -4.00 -4.81 29.80
N ARG A 2 -2.84 -5.47 29.95
CA ARG A 2 -1.99 -5.91 28.81
C ARG A 2 -2.70 -6.89 27.88
N ASP A 3 -3.45 -7.84 28.43
CA ASP A 3 -4.15 -8.86 27.64
C ASP A 3 -5.22 -8.26 26.70
N SER A 4 -5.91 -7.21 27.16
CA SER A 4 -6.88 -6.49 26.33
C SER A 4 -6.22 -5.77 25.15
N ILE A 5 -4.98 -5.30 25.31
CA ILE A 5 -4.24 -4.62 24.23
C ILE A 5 -3.72 -5.63 23.22
N ASN A 6 -3.21 -6.78 23.69
CA ASN A 6 -2.74 -7.85 22.83
C ASN A 6 -3.89 -8.40 21.97
N ARG A 7 -5.02 -8.75 22.60
CA ARG A 7 -6.22 -9.22 21.88
C ARG A 7 -6.70 -8.23 20.82
N ARG A 8 -6.78 -6.94 21.14
CA ARG A 8 -7.17 -5.89 20.18
C ARG A 8 -6.26 -5.86 18.95
N LYS A 9 -4.95 -6.07 19.12
CA LYS A 9 -4.00 -6.05 17.99
C LYS A 9 -4.21 -7.23 17.03
N ILE A 10 -4.53 -8.41 17.56
CA ILE A 10 -4.88 -9.59 16.77
C ILE A 10 -6.20 -9.34 16.04
N GLU A 11 -7.24 -8.89 16.76
CA GLU A 11 -8.55 -8.56 16.19
C GLU A 11 -8.43 -7.54 15.05
N HIS A 12 -7.56 -6.53 15.16
CA HIS A 12 -7.32 -5.56 14.07
C HIS A 12 -6.79 -6.22 12.80
N ILE A 13 -5.92 -7.23 12.90
CA ILE A 13 -5.41 -7.98 11.75
C ILE A 13 -6.53 -8.85 11.15
N GLU A 14 -7.25 -9.59 11.99
CA GLU A 14 -8.34 -10.46 11.55
C GLU A 14 -9.43 -9.67 10.83
N ILE A 15 -9.81 -8.51 11.39
CA ILE A 15 -10.77 -7.59 10.79
C ILE A 15 -10.23 -7.07 9.46
N ALA A 16 -8.98 -6.59 9.40
CA ALA A 16 -8.34 -6.11 8.17
C ALA A 16 -8.23 -7.17 7.06
N LEU A 17 -8.19 -8.45 7.41
CA LEU A 17 -8.19 -9.59 6.49
C LEU A 17 -9.58 -10.08 6.11
N SER A 18 -10.63 -9.63 6.81
CA SER A 18 -12.01 -10.02 6.52
C SER A 18 -12.52 -9.36 5.24
N ASP A 19 -13.22 -10.14 4.41
CA ASP A 19 -13.92 -9.67 3.21
C ASP A 19 -15.06 -8.68 3.53
N ASP A 20 -15.46 -8.57 4.81
CA ASP A 20 -16.50 -7.63 5.25
C ASP A 20 -16.05 -6.15 5.24
N ILE A 21 -14.73 -5.88 5.15
CA ILE A 21 -14.23 -4.52 4.96
C ILE A 21 -14.16 -4.20 3.48
N ASP A 22 -15.32 -3.87 2.92
CA ASP A 22 -15.38 -3.41 1.54
C ASP A 22 -14.83 -1.98 1.40
N LEU A 23 -13.53 -1.88 1.08
CA LEU A 23 -12.89 -0.62 0.72
C LEU A 23 -13.24 -0.17 -0.72
N SER A 24 -13.71 -1.08 -1.57
CA SER A 24 -14.05 -0.79 -2.98
C SER A 24 -15.25 0.15 -3.11
N ASN A 25 -16.14 0.16 -2.11
CA ASN A 25 -17.30 1.04 -2.08
C ASN A 25 -17.09 2.38 -1.35
N ASN A 26 -15.98 2.57 -0.62
CA ASN A 26 -15.82 3.72 0.28
C ASN A 26 -14.78 4.76 -0.17
N CYS A 27 -13.83 4.42 -1.06
CA CYS A 27 -12.87 5.39 -1.60
C CYS A 27 -12.49 5.06 -3.06
N ARG A 28 -13.14 5.73 -4.01
CA ARG A 28 -12.96 5.53 -5.46
C ARG A 28 -12.30 6.73 -6.15
N TRP A 29 -11.54 7.54 -5.42
CA TRP A 29 -10.98 8.78 -5.99
C TRP A 29 -10.05 8.52 -7.17
N PHE A 30 -9.34 7.39 -7.17
CA PHE A 30 -8.53 6.96 -8.31
C PHE A 30 -9.36 6.59 -9.55
N ASP A 31 -10.67 6.32 -9.43
CA ASP A 31 -11.54 6.06 -10.58
C ASP A 31 -11.75 7.31 -11.43
N PHE A 32 -11.55 8.50 -10.85
CA PHE A 32 -11.60 9.78 -11.54
C PHE A 32 -10.25 10.17 -12.15
N VAL A 33 -9.20 9.38 -11.91
CA VAL A 33 -7.89 9.57 -12.54
C VAL A 33 -7.82 8.68 -13.79
N ARG A 34 -7.47 9.30 -14.92
CA ARG A 34 -7.24 8.60 -16.19
C ARG A 34 -5.84 8.93 -16.67
N LEU A 35 -4.99 7.92 -16.73
CA LEU A 35 -3.69 8.01 -17.38
C LEU A 35 -3.92 7.94 -18.90
N ILE A 36 -3.48 8.96 -19.63
CA ILE A 36 -3.63 8.98 -21.09
C ILE A 36 -2.61 8.00 -21.67
N HIS A 37 -3.11 6.97 -22.35
CA HIS A 37 -2.28 5.97 -23.01
C HIS A 37 -1.48 6.60 -24.16
N ASN A 38 -0.17 6.37 -24.18
CA ASN A 38 0.68 6.64 -25.33
C ASN A 38 0.96 5.33 -26.08
N ALA A 39 0.43 5.19 -27.30
CA ALA A 39 0.55 3.98 -28.10
C ALA A 39 1.92 3.80 -28.75
N LEU A 40 2.71 4.87 -28.85
CA LEU A 40 4.06 4.84 -29.43
C LEU A 40 5.00 5.65 -28.52
N PRO A 41 5.43 5.10 -27.38
CA PRO A 41 6.36 5.77 -26.49
C PRO A 41 7.76 5.83 -27.11
N ASP A 42 8.44 6.96 -26.94
CA ASP A 42 9.84 7.16 -27.34
C ASP A 42 10.83 6.59 -26.29
N SER A 43 10.49 5.47 -25.65
CA SER A 43 11.29 4.82 -24.60
C SER A 43 11.10 3.31 -24.60
N SER A 44 12.14 2.55 -24.21
CA SER A 44 12.02 1.09 -24.03
C SER A 44 11.50 0.72 -22.63
N PHE A 45 10.99 -0.50 -22.48
CA PHE A 45 10.53 -0.99 -21.19
C PHE A 45 11.71 -1.16 -20.22
N GLU A 46 12.83 -1.67 -20.72
CA GLU A 46 14.06 -1.95 -19.97
C GLU A 46 14.72 -0.68 -19.41
N GLU A 47 14.48 0.48 -20.03
CA GLU A 47 14.97 1.77 -19.56
C GLU A 47 14.17 2.31 -18.36
N THR A 48 12.97 1.79 -18.10
CA THR A 48 12.09 2.30 -17.02
C THR A 48 12.73 2.05 -15.66
N GLN A 49 13.08 3.13 -14.96
CA GLN A 49 13.63 3.06 -13.61
C GLN A 49 12.53 3.28 -12.57
N LEU A 50 12.48 2.39 -11.58
CA LEU A 50 11.58 2.51 -10.43
C LEU A 50 12.32 3.00 -9.17
N ASN A 51 13.66 3.05 -9.22
CA ASN A 51 14.43 3.54 -8.09
C ASN A 51 14.05 4.99 -7.76
N TRP A 52 14.10 5.32 -6.47
CA TRP A 52 13.90 6.69 -6.03
C TRP A 52 14.57 6.95 -4.69
N SER A 53 14.82 8.23 -4.38
CA SER A 53 15.36 8.65 -3.09
C SER A 53 14.24 9.20 -2.20
N PHE A 54 14.12 8.68 -0.98
CA PHE A 54 13.15 9.16 0.01
C PHE A 54 13.75 9.18 1.41
N LEU A 55 13.61 10.32 2.10
CA LEU A 55 14.12 10.53 3.46
C LEU A 55 15.63 10.20 3.63
N GLY A 56 16.43 10.37 2.58
CA GLY A 56 17.87 10.06 2.58
C GLY A 56 18.22 8.60 2.28
N TYR A 57 17.26 7.78 1.88
CA TYR A 57 17.46 6.40 1.47
C TYR A 57 17.18 6.23 -0.02
N GLU A 58 17.98 5.39 -0.68
CA GLU A 58 17.70 4.90 -2.03
C GLU A 58 16.82 3.64 -1.92
N LEU A 59 15.64 3.66 -2.56
CA LEU A 59 14.74 2.51 -2.64
C LEU A 59 14.66 2.01 -4.07
N GLU A 60 14.41 0.71 -4.25
CA GLU A 60 14.30 0.07 -5.57
C GLU A 60 12.97 0.36 -6.28
N ALA A 61 11.96 0.81 -5.53
CA ALA A 61 10.62 1.13 -6.04
C ALA A 61 10.01 2.32 -5.29
N PRO A 62 9.08 3.08 -5.90
CA PRO A 62 8.39 4.19 -5.26
C PRO A 62 7.21 3.67 -4.43
N LEU A 63 7.46 2.66 -3.58
CA LEU A 63 6.47 1.97 -2.75
C LEU A 63 6.99 1.81 -1.32
N LEU A 64 6.08 1.93 -0.36
CA LEU A 64 6.38 1.83 1.07
C LEU A 64 5.35 0.91 1.74
N ILE A 65 5.81 -0.02 2.56
CA ILE A 65 4.94 -0.80 3.45
C ILE A 65 4.77 0.03 4.74
N GLU A 66 3.57 0.56 4.95
CA GLU A 66 3.27 1.33 6.14
C GLU A 66 3.06 0.43 7.37
N GLY A 67 3.17 1.04 8.56
CA GLY A 67 3.02 0.32 9.82
C GLY A 67 1.60 -0.20 10.03
N MET A 68 1.45 -1.52 10.14
CA MET A 68 0.15 -2.18 10.35
C MET A 68 0.00 -2.82 11.73
N THR A 69 1.04 -3.49 12.24
CA THR A 69 0.97 -4.31 13.45
C THR A 69 2.28 -4.34 14.24
N GLY A 70 2.29 -5.04 15.38
CA GLY A 70 3.45 -5.27 16.24
C GLY A 70 3.09 -5.34 17.73
N GLY A 71 3.75 -6.19 18.50
CA GLY A 71 3.57 -6.33 19.95
C GLY A 71 2.29 -7.07 20.36
N HIS A 72 1.97 -8.14 19.63
CA HIS A 72 1.16 -9.29 20.04
C HIS A 72 2.01 -10.55 19.79
N GLU A 73 1.65 -11.69 20.40
CA GLU A 73 2.30 -13.00 20.15
C GLU A 73 1.38 -13.85 19.27
#